data_AF-A0A5B7ADW5-F1
#
_entry.id   AF-A0A5B7ADW5-F1
#
_cell.length_a   1.000
_cell.length_b   1.000
_cell.length_c   1.000
_cell.angle_alpha   90.00
_cell.angle_beta   90.00
_cell.angle_gamma   90.00
#
_symmetry.space_group_name_H-M   'P 1'
#
loop_
_entity.id
_entity.type
_entity.pdbx_description
1 polymer ?
#
loop_
_entity_poly.entity_id
_entity_poly.type
_entity_poly.pdbx_seq_one_letter_code
_entity_poly.pdbx_strand_id
1 'polypeptide(L)'
;MAEFMDLESQDAVRMPWNVLPGTKQEAANCVVPIASIYTPLKPFPNMPVLPYSPLRCRNCRSALNPFSIVDFLSKIWICPFCLHRNHFPPHYHSISDDNLPAELFPQYTTIEYESPSEKSAVPPVFMFVVDTCMIEEEIGFLKSALSQAVGLVPENSLVGLITFGTHVHVHELGFGQIPKVYVFKGSKELTKDQVLEQMNFFMKKPKPSAGVIAGVRDGLSQETIARFLLPASECEFALNSVLEELQKDPWPVSADQRATRCTGMALSVAAHLLGACVPGSGARIMAFVGGPSTEGPGAIVSKIMSEPIRSHKDLDKDSAPYYHKAVKFYGGLSKLLVHQGHVLDLFACALDQVGVAEVKIAVERTGGLVVLAESFGHSVFKDSFRRIFQSGDYDLGLSSNGVFEVNCSKDVKVQGVIGPCASLEKKGPLCSETVVGQGNTTAWKMCGLDKA
;
A
#
# COMPACT_ATOMS: atom_id res chain seq x y z
N MET A 1 -8.61 33.58 -8.63
CA MET A 1 -9.03 32.35 -7.89
C MET A 1 -9.68 31.34 -8.82
N ALA A 2 -10.63 31.71 -9.69
CA ALA A 2 -11.18 30.80 -10.71
C ALA A 2 -10.10 30.12 -11.58
N GLU A 3 -9.15 30.91 -12.10
CA GLU A 3 -8.06 30.44 -12.97
C GLU A 3 -7.16 29.35 -12.36
N PHE A 4 -6.97 29.33 -11.03
CA PHE A 4 -6.15 28.30 -10.38
C PHE A 4 -6.95 27.03 -10.03
N MET A 5 -8.26 27.17 -9.82
CA MET A 5 -9.15 26.01 -9.68
C MET A 5 -9.32 25.29 -11.02
N ASP A 6 -9.26 26.03 -12.14
CA ASP A 6 -9.30 25.46 -13.47
C ASP A 6 -8.06 24.59 -13.74
N LEU A 7 -6.86 25.06 -13.35
CA LEU A 7 -5.61 24.26 -13.43
C LEU A 7 -5.67 22.99 -12.58
N GLU A 8 -6.16 23.10 -11.33
CA GLU A 8 -6.33 21.93 -10.47
C GLU A 8 -7.39 20.95 -11.04
N SER A 9 -8.41 21.48 -11.73
CA SER A 9 -9.44 20.69 -12.41
C SER A 9 -8.94 20.02 -13.68
N GLN A 10 -7.88 20.55 -14.31
CA GLN A 10 -7.27 20.00 -15.51
C GLN A 10 -6.20 18.95 -15.20
N ASP A 11 -5.31 19.22 -14.23
CA ASP A 11 -4.11 18.40 -14.00
C ASP A 11 -4.00 17.79 -12.60
N ALA A 12 -4.96 18.05 -11.71
CA ALA A 12 -4.89 17.63 -10.30
C ALA A 12 -3.65 18.18 -9.56
N VAL A 13 -3.10 19.30 -10.04
CA VAL A 13 -1.93 19.97 -9.48
C VAL A 13 -2.36 21.30 -8.88
N ARG A 14 -1.94 21.56 -7.64
CA ARG A 14 -2.05 22.87 -6.99
C ARG A 14 -0.69 23.32 -6.48
N MET A 15 -0.26 24.50 -6.91
CA MET A 15 1.03 25.10 -6.51
C MET A 15 0.81 26.37 -5.68
N PRO A 16 1.68 26.66 -4.69
CA PRO A 16 1.71 27.95 -4.02
C PRO A 16 2.23 29.06 -4.96
N TRP A 17 3.05 28.70 -5.96
CA TRP A 17 3.62 29.60 -6.94
C TRP A 17 3.41 29.04 -8.35
N ASN A 18 2.55 29.68 -9.17
CA ASN A 18 2.37 29.34 -10.59
C ASN A 18 3.33 30.08 -11.53
N VAL A 19 4.11 31.00 -10.97
CA VAL A 19 5.23 31.66 -11.64
C VAL A 19 6.47 31.38 -10.80
N LEU A 20 7.43 30.66 -11.39
CA LEU A 20 8.64 30.27 -10.69
C LEU A 20 9.65 31.44 -10.66
N PRO A 21 10.39 31.65 -9.56
CA PRO A 21 11.48 32.62 -9.49
C PRO A 21 12.55 32.29 -10.54
N GLY A 22 13.08 33.33 -11.19
CA GLY A 22 14.03 33.17 -12.30
C GLY A 22 15.45 32.85 -11.84
N THR A 23 15.75 33.09 -10.55
CA THR A 23 17.07 32.85 -9.97
C THR A 23 17.01 32.07 -8.66
N LYS A 24 18.12 31.40 -8.31
CA LYS A 24 18.25 30.72 -7.01
C LYS A 24 18.14 31.68 -5.83
N GLN A 25 18.56 32.94 -5.99
CA GLN A 25 18.50 33.95 -4.93
C GLN A 25 17.05 34.36 -4.65
N GLU A 26 16.27 34.61 -5.71
CA GLU A 26 14.84 34.87 -5.58
C GLU A 26 14.11 33.67 -4.96
N ALA A 27 14.44 32.45 -5.39
CA ALA A 27 13.89 31.22 -4.81
C ALA A 27 14.23 31.07 -3.32
N ALA A 28 15.44 31.44 -2.90
CA ALA A 28 15.85 31.41 -1.49
C ALA A 28 15.15 32.47 -0.64
N ASN A 29 14.69 33.58 -1.26
CA ASN A 29 13.92 34.62 -0.59
C ASN A 29 12.43 34.28 -0.48
N CYS A 30 11.95 33.25 -1.18
CA CYS A 30 10.57 32.77 -1.05
C CYS A 30 10.36 32.13 0.33
N VAL A 31 9.48 32.71 1.15
CA VAL A 31 9.12 32.16 2.47
C VAL A 31 8.41 30.80 2.35
N VAL A 32 7.57 30.65 1.32
CA VAL A 32 6.91 29.38 0.98
C VAL A 32 7.72 28.71 -0.14
N PRO A 33 8.11 27.44 0.00
CA PRO A 33 8.88 26.75 -1.03
C PRO A 33 8.08 26.56 -2.32
N ILE A 34 8.80 26.40 -3.44
CA ILE A 34 8.22 25.90 -4.68
C ILE A 34 7.86 24.43 -4.46
N ALA A 35 6.57 24.13 -4.45
CA ALA A 35 6.03 22.80 -4.18
C ALA A 35 4.75 22.57 -4.99
N SER A 36 4.26 21.34 -5.01
CA SER A 36 2.93 21.02 -5.54
C SER A 36 2.22 20.04 -4.62
N ILE A 37 0.91 20.21 -4.51
CA ILE A 37 -0.01 19.15 -4.09
C ILE A 37 -0.49 18.49 -5.38
N TYR A 38 -0.33 17.18 -5.47
CA TYR A 38 -0.67 16.40 -6.65
C TYR A 38 -1.52 15.20 -6.26
N THR A 39 -2.60 14.97 -6.99
CA THR A 39 -3.49 13.82 -6.81
C THR A 39 -3.38 12.90 -8.04
N PRO A 40 -2.57 11.83 -7.99
CA PRO A 40 -2.22 11.04 -9.17
C PRO A 40 -3.41 10.34 -9.86
N LEU A 41 -4.43 9.95 -9.08
CA LEU A 41 -5.58 9.18 -9.54
C LEU A 41 -6.87 10.01 -9.53
N LYS A 42 -6.77 11.33 -9.73
CA LYS A 42 -7.96 12.16 -9.89
C LYS A 42 -8.72 11.70 -11.14
N PRO A 43 -10.03 11.41 -11.07
CA PRO A 43 -10.79 10.99 -12.24
C PRO A 43 -11.01 12.16 -13.19
N PHE A 44 -10.76 11.95 -14.48
CA PHE A 44 -11.02 12.91 -15.56
C PHE A 44 -11.99 12.31 -16.58
N PRO A 45 -13.33 12.45 -16.38
CA PRO A 45 -14.34 11.75 -17.18
C PRO A 45 -14.28 12.02 -18.69
N ASN A 46 -13.76 13.19 -19.08
CA ASN A 46 -13.70 13.64 -20.48
C ASN A 46 -12.36 13.31 -21.15
N MET A 47 -11.46 12.59 -20.48
CA MET A 47 -10.12 12.28 -20.96
C MET A 47 -10.04 10.82 -21.44
N PRO A 48 -9.57 10.56 -22.68
CA PRO A 48 -9.47 9.21 -23.18
C PRO A 48 -8.31 8.45 -22.52
N VAL A 49 -8.53 7.16 -22.24
CA VAL A 49 -7.46 6.21 -21.93
C VAL A 49 -6.87 5.71 -23.24
N LEU A 50 -5.56 5.84 -23.41
CA LEU A 50 -4.87 5.46 -24.64
C LEU A 50 -4.49 3.97 -24.61
N PRO A 51 -4.92 3.13 -25.58
CA PRO A 51 -4.75 1.67 -25.54
C PRO A 51 -3.35 1.22 -25.99
N TYR A 52 -2.31 1.95 -25.60
CA TYR A 52 -0.92 1.68 -25.94
C TYR A 52 0.03 2.27 -24.89
N SER A 53 1.28 1.81 -24.88
CA SER A 53 2.29 2.32 -23.96
C SER A 53 2.78 3.73 -24.36
N PRO A 54 3.15 4.59 -23.39
CA PRO A 54 3.62 5.95 -23.66
C PRO A 54 4.93 5.95 -24.46
N LEU A 55 5.04 6.84 -25.46
CA LEU A 55 6.29 7.05 -26.18
C LEU A 55 7.29 7.80 -25.29
N ARG A 56 8.45 7.19 -25.00
CA ARG A 56 9.45 7.77 -24.08
C ARG A 56 10.69 8.26 -24.83
N CYS A 57 11.26 9.35 -24.33
CA CYS A 57 12.54 9.88 -24.82
C CYS A 57 13.65 8.83 -24.64
N ARG A 58 14.49 8.66 -25.67
CA ARG A 58 15.61 7.71 -25.67
C ARG A 58 16.69 8.05 -24.65
N ASN A 59 16.84 9.33 -24.30
CA ASN A 59 17.86 9.80 -23.37
C ASN A 59 17.34 9.86 -21.92
N CYS A 60 16.31 10.68 -21.65
CA CYS A 60 15.85 10.93 -20.28
C CYS A 60 14.61 10.12 -19.86
N ARG A 61 14.03 9.30 -20.74
CA ARG A 61 12.85 8.46 -20.47
C ARG A 61 11.54 9.19 -20.14
N SER A 62 11.51 10.52 -20.17
CA SER A 62 10.28 11.33 -20.09
C SER A 62 9.32 10.99 -21.23
N ALA A 63 8.02 11.03 -20.97
CA ALA A 63 6.99 10.77 -21.98
C ALA A 63 6.88 11.92 -23.00
N LEU A 64 6.50 11.57 -24.22
CA LEU A 64 5.95 12.52 -25.20
C LEU A 64 4.77 13.25 -24.56
N ASN A 65 4.69 14.55 -24.77
CA ASN A 65 3.67 15.41 -24.18
C ASN A 65 3.49 16.67 -25.04
N PRO A 66 2.45 17.49 -24.82
CA PRO A 66 2.12 18.63 -25.69
C PRO A 66 3.19 19.73 -25.77
N PHE A 67 4.15 19.76 -24.85
CA PHE A 67 5.27 20.72 -24.87
C PHE A 67 6.45 20.25 -25.73
N SER A 68 6.34 19.09 -26.39
CA SER A 68 7.38 18.57 -27.28
C SER A 68 7.34 19.28 -28.63
N ILE A 69 8.50 19.68 -29.15
CA ILE A 69 8.58 20.27 -30.50
C ILE A 69 8.58 19.13 -31.52
N VAL A 70 7.65 19.15 -32.48
CA VAL A 70 7.51 18.12 -33.51
C VAL A 70 7.92 18.65 -34.87
N ASP A 71 8.72 17.87 -35.59
CA ASP A 71 9.01 18.07 -37.01
C ASP A 71 8.34 16.91 -37.78
N PHE A 72 7.24 17.23 -38.43
CA PHE A 72 6.41 16.28 -39.19
C PHE A 72 7.09 15.81 -40.49
N LEU A 73 8.02 16.58 -41.05
CA LEU A 73 8.73 16.22 -42.28
C LEU A 73 9.77 15.13 -41.97
N SER A 74 10.61 15.39 -40.96
CA SER A 74 11.66 14.45 -40.55
C SER A 74 11.14 13.32 -39.65
N LYS A 75 9.86 13.39 -39.23
CA LYS A 75 9.24 12.46 -38.26
C LYS A 75 10.07 12.35 -36.98
N ILE A 76 10.44 13.50 -36.42
CA ILE A 76 11.16 13.61 -35.15
C ILE A 76 10.40 14.46 -34.15
N TRP A 77 10.66 14.23 -32.87
CA TRP A 77 10.23 15.10 -31.78
C TRP A 77 11.39 15.43 -30.84
N ILE A 78 11.41 16.64 -30.32
CA ILE A 78 12.42 17.15 -29.39
C ILE A 78 11.83 17.14 -27.99
N CYS A 79 12.47 16.40 -27.10
CA CYS A 79 12.02 16.30 -25.71
C CYS A 79 12.18 17.65 -24.98
N PRO A 80 11.15 18.18 -24.31
CA PRO A 80 11.21 19.50 -23.67
C PRO A 80 12.19 19.55 -22.48
N PHE A 81 12.49 18.42 -21.86
CA PHE A 81 13.35 18.37 -20.67
C PHE A 81 14.84 18.28 -21.00
N CYS A 82 15.21 17.41 -21.95
CA CYS A 82 16.62 17.14 -22.26
C CYS A 82 17.06 17.63 -23.65
N LEU A 83 16.12 18.14 -24.46
CA LEU A 83 16.33 18.62 -25.84
C LEU A 83 16.86 17.55 -26.81
N HIS A 84 16.81 16.27 -26.42
CA HIS A 84 17.20 15.17 -27.30
C HIS A 84 16.18 15.01 -28.43
N ARG A 85 16.69 14.80 -29.65
CA ARG A 85 15.90 14.50 -30.84
C ARG A 85 15.56 13.01 -30.88
N ASN A 86 14.29 12.67 -30.94
CA ASN A 86 13.80 11.30 -30.96
C ASN A 86 13.09 11.05 -32.29
N HIS A 87 13.32 9.90 -32.91
CA HIS A 87 12.51 9.47 -34.05
C HIS A 87 11.19 8.89 -33.58
N PHE A 88 10.11 9.22 -34.28
CA PHE A 88 8.84 8.53 -34.09
C PHE A 88 8.96 7.05 -34.51
N PRO A 89 8.29 6.13 -33.79
CA PRO A 89 8.23 4.73 -34.19
C PRO A 89 7.31 4.54 -35.41
N PRO A 90 7.34 3.37 -36.09
CA PRO A 90 6.60 3.14 -37.33
C PRO A 90 5.08 3.37 -37.23
N HIS A 91 4.47 3.11 -36.06
CA HIS A 91 3.03 3.32 -35.86
C HIS A 91 2.61 4.81 -35.79
N TYR A 92 3.56 5.73 -35.74
CA TYR A 92 3.34 7.19 -35.85
C TYR A 92 3.64 7.72 -37.26
N HIS A 93 3.80 6.86 -38.27
CA HIS A 93 4.22 7.27 -39.61
C HIS A 93 3.29 8.32 -40.26
N SER A 94 1.99 8.24 -39.97
CA SER A 94 0.96 9.15 -40.50
C SER A 94 0.85 10.49 -39.74
N ILE A 95 1.71 10.76 -38.77
CA ILE A 95 1.63 12.00 -37.97
C ILE A 95 1.77 13.26 -38.85
N SER A 96 0.87 14.22 -38.68
CA SER A 96 0.87 15.53 -39.35
C SER A 96 0.14 16.56 -38.48
N ASP A 97 0.12 17.82 -38.91
CA ASP A 97 -0.67 18.87 -38.24
C ASP A 97 -2.16 18.50 -38.13
N ASP A 98 -2.73 17.86 -39.17
CA ASP A 98 -4.12 17.41 -39.19
C ASP A 98 -4.36 16.03 -38.54
N ASN A 99 -3.29 15.31 -38.18
CA ASN A 99 -3.36 13.96 -37.63
C ASN A 99 -2.38 13.80 -36.45
N LEU A 100 -2.72 14.48 -35.35
CA LEU A 100 -1.96 14.43 -34.11
C LEU A 100 -2.40 13.25 -33.22
N PRO A 101 -1.44 12.55 -32.60
CA PRO A 101 -1.73 11.61 -31.53
C PRO A 101 -2.24 12.37 -30.30
N ALA A 102 -3.01 11.70 -29.45
CA ALA A 102 -3.76 12.34 -28.38
C ALA A 102 -2.84 13.09 -27.39
N GLU A 103 -1.72 12.48 -26.99
CA GLU A 103 -0.75 13.07 -26.06
C GLU A 103 -0.02 14.33 -26.56
N LEU A 104 -0.29 14.77 -27.79
CA LEU A 104 0.20 16.05 -28.32
C LEU A 104 -0.88 17.14 -28.37
N PHE A 105 -2.14 16.83 -28.09
CA PHE A 105 -3.16 17.87 -28.00
C PHE A 105 -2.89 18.79 -26.80
N PRO A 106 -2.91 20.13 -26.98
CA PRO A 106 -2.62 21.08 -25.90
C PRO A 106 -3.48 20.92 -24.63
N GLN A 107 -4.71 20.41 -24.78
CA GLN A 107 -5.63 20.14 -23.67
C GLN A 107 -5.34 18.84 -22.91
N TYR A 108 -4.52 17.93 -23.44
CA TYR A 108 -4.19 16.64 -22.82
C TYR A 108 -2.81 16.70 -22.16
N THR A 109 -2.68 17.61 -21.19
CA THR A 109 -1.49 17.76 -20.32
C THR A 109 -1.40 16.66 -19.25
N THR A 110 -2.54 16.12 -18.87
CA THR A 110 -2.69 14.86 -18.13
C THR A 110 -3.26 13.84 -19.11
N ILE A 111 -2.85 12.57 -19.03
CA ILE A 111 -3.39 11.48 -19.86
C ILE A 111 -3.08 10.11 -19.24
N GLU A 112 -3.97 9.15 -19.43
CA GLU A 112 -3.81 7.77 -18.97
C GLU A 112 -3.51 6.83 -20.14
N TYR A 113 -2.63 5.87 -19.90
CA TYR A 113 -2.22 4.87 -20.88
C TYR A 113 -2.54 3.47 -20.35
N GLU A 114 -3.11 2.62 -21.19
CA GLU A 114 -3.32 1.20 -20.92
C GLU A 114 -2.31 0.37 -21.74
N SER A 115 -1.44 -0.36 -21.05
CA SER A 115 -0.40 -1.16 -21.70
C SER A 115 -0.92 -2.54 -22.12
N PRO A 116 -0.95 -2.90 -23.42
CA PRO A 116 -1.51 -4.17 -23.89
C PRO A 116 -0.76 -5.42 -23.39
N SER A 117 0.50 -5.26 -22.96
CA SER A 117 1.40 -6.34 -22.54
C SER A 117 1.26 -6.76 -21.07
N GLU A 118 0.47 -6.05 -20.24
CA GLU A 118 0.36 -6.28 -18.79
C GLU A 118 -0.88 -7.12 -18.38
N LYS A 119 -1.48 -7.87 -19.31
CA LYS A 119 -2.73 -8.63 -19.09
C LYS A 119 -2.65 -9.81 -18.09
N SER A 120 -1.51 -10.09 -17.48
CA SER A 120 -1.38 -11.09 -16.42
C SER A 120 -1.35 -10.41 -15.04
N ALA A 121 -2.35 -9.58 -14.76
CA ALA A 121 -2.52 -8.99 -13.44
C ALA A 121 -2.94 -10.09 -12.47
N VAL A 122 -2.13 -10.31 -11.42
CA VAL A 122 -2.58 -11.10 -10.27
C VAL A 122 -3.82 -10.37 -9.71
N PRO A 123 -4.93 -11.08 -9.46
CA PRO A 123 -6.11 -10.44 -8.90
C PRO A 123 -5.79 -9.77 -7.55
N PRO A 124 -6.56 -8.74 -7.15
CA PRO A 124 -6.38 -8.11 -5.84
C PRO A 124 -6.39 -9.15 -4.72
N VAL A 125 -5.52 -8.98 -3.72
CA VAL A 125 -5.42 -9.89 -2.59
C VAL A 125 -5.78 -9.17 -1.29
N PHE A 126 -6.69 -9.75 -0.51
CA PHE A 126 -7.12 -9.25 0.80
C PHE A 126 -6.82 -10.27 1.89
N MET A 127 -5.95 -9.92 2.82
CA MET A 127 -5.61 -10.72 3.98
C MET A 127 -6.25 -10.11 5.23
N PHE A 128 -7.32 -10.73 5.72
CA PHE A 128 -7.97 -10.31 6.96
C PHE A 128 -7.14 -10.82 8.16
N VAL A 129 -6.67 -9.90 9.01
CA VAL A 129 -5.89 -10.22 10.22
C VAL A 129 -6.67 -9.76 11.45
N VAL A 130 -7.30 -10.71 12.13
CA VAL A 130 -8.37 -10.45 13.10
C VAL A 130 -7.91 -10.76 14.51
N ASP A 131 -7.95 -9.75 15.37
CA ASP A 131 -7.75 -9.90 16.81
C ASP A 131 -8.93 -10.63 17.47
N THR A 132 -8.64 -11.52 18.42
CA THR A 132 -9.64 -12.25 19.23
C THR A 132 -9.56 -11.91 20.72
N CYS A 133 -8.64 -11.02 21.13
CA CYS A 133 -8.49 -10.56 22.52
C CYS A 133 -9.47 -9.44 22.89
N MET A 134 -10.76 -9.63 22.58
CA MET A 134 -11.82 -8.64 22.76
C MET A 134 -13.02 -9.23 23.53
N ILE A 135 -13.95 -8.39 23.96
CA ILE A 135 -15.22 -8.87 24.53
C ILE A 135 -16.10 -9.47 23.43
N GLU A 136 -17.01 -10.38 23.80
CA GLU A 136 -17.84 -11.12 22.84
C GLU A 136 -18.72 -10.22 21.98
N GLU A 137 -19.21 -9.11 22.54
CA GLU A 137 -20.01 -8.12 21.82
C GLU A 137 -19.23 -7.50 20.66
N GLU A 138 -17.98 -7.07 20.90
CA GLU A 138 -17.10 -6.51 19.88
C GLU A 138 -16.74 -7.54 18.79
N ILE A 139 -16.51 -8.80 19.20
CA ILE A 139 -16.31 -9.89 18.24
C ILE A 139 -17.57 -10.08 17.39
N GLY A 140 -18.76 -10.02 18.00
CA GLY A 140 -20.04 -10.10 17.28
C GLY A 140 -20.21 -8.99 16.23
N PHE A 141 -19.89 -7.75 16.58
CA PHE A 141 -19.91 -6.64 15.62
C PHE A 141 -18.90 -6.82 14.49
N LEU A 142 -17.67 -7.24 14.83
CA LEU A 142 -16.62 -7.46 13.84
C LEU A 142 -16.96 -8.60 12.89
N LYS A 143 -17.49 -9.73 13.40
CA LYS A 143 -18.00 -10.84 12.57
C LYS A 143 -19.00 -10.35 11.54
N SER A 144 -20.02 -9.61 11.99
CA SER A 144 -21.06 -9.08 11.10
C SER A 144 -20.48 -8.16 10.02
N ALA A 145 -19.52 -7.31 10.38
CA ALA A 145 -18.85 -6.42 9.42
C ALA A 145 -17.98 -7.19 8.42
N LEU A 146 -17.23 -8.20 8.87
CA LEU A 146 -16.40 -9.05 8.02
C LEU A 146 -17.26 -9.87 7.06
N SER A 147 -18.33 -10.52 7.54
CA SER A 147 -19.26 -11.26 6.67
C SER A 147 -19.92 -10.35 5.64
N GLN A 148 -20.30 -9.13 6.01
CA GLN A 148 -20.80 -8.15 5.04
C GLN A 148 -19.73 -7.79 4.00
N ALA A 149 -18.50 -7.55 4.44
CA ALA A 149 -17.41 -7.19 3.53
C ALA A 149 -17.06 -8.32 2.56
N VAL A 150 -17.05 -9.58 3.01
CA VAL A 150 -16.81 -10.75 2.16
C VAL A 150 -17.79 -10.79 0.99
N GLY A 151 -19.07 -10.49 1.21
CA GLY A 151 -20.08 -10.39 0.14
C GLY A 151 -19.91 -9.19 -0.81
N LEU A 152 -19.04 -8.23 -0.48
CA LEU A 152 -18.72 -7.08 -1.33
C LEU A 152 -17.36 -7.22 -2.02
N VAL A 153 -16.51 -8.16 -1.59
CA VAL A 153 -15.22 -8.43 -2.24
C VAL A 153 -15.47 -8.92 -3.67
N PRO A 154 -14.78 -8.37 -4.69
CA PRO A 154 -14.94 -8.87 -6.06
C PRO A 154 -14.60 -10.36 -6.16
N GLU A 155 -15.43 -11.14 -6.85
CA GLU A 155 -15.41 -12.61 -6.87
C GLU A 155 -14.03 -13.23 -7.17
N ASN A 156 -13.26 -12.62 -8.07
CA ASN A 156 -11.94 -13.11 -8.48
C ASN A 156 -10.80 -12.69 -7.55
N SER A 157 -11.05 -11.82 -6.56
CA SER A 157 -10.04 -11.37 -5.60
C SER A 157 -9.64 -12.51 -4.69
N LEU A 158 -8.35 -12.65 -4.40
CA LEU A 158 -7.87 -13.66 -3.47
C LEU A 158 -8.09 -13.21 -2.03
N VAL A 159 -8.63 -14.09 -1.20
CA VAL A 159 -8.90 -13.83 0.21
C VAL A 159 -8.11 -14.82 1.07
N GLY A 160 -7.53 -14.31 2.16
CA GLY A 160 -6.92 -15.10 3.22
C GLY A 160 -7.36 -14.61 4.60
N LEU A 161 -7.26 -15.49 5.59
CA LEU A 161 -7.64 -15.20 6.97
C LEU A 161 -6.54 -15.61 7.96
N ILE A 162 -6.18 -14.68 8.83
CA ILE A 162 -5.37 -14.89 10.02
C ILE A 162 -6.17 -14.39 11.21
N THR A 163 -6.30 -15.21 12.25
CA THR A 163 -6.83 -14.76 13.53
C THR A 163 -5.72 -14.79 14.57
N PHE A 164 -5.73 -13.90 15.56
CA PHE A 164 -4.68 -13.90 16.56
C PHE A 164 -5.16 -13.41 17.92
N GLY A 165 -4.47 -13.89 18.95
CA GLY A 165 -4.60 -13.44 20.33
C GLY A 165 -3.28 -13.67 21.05
N THR A 166 -3.24 -14.67 21.92
CA THR A 166 -1.97 -15.18 22.49
C THR A 166 -1.10 -15.87 21.44
N HIS A 167 -1.74 -16.54 20.47
CA HIS A 167 -1.10 -17.21 19.35
C HIS A 167 -1.59 -16.62 18.02
N VAL A 168 -0.85 -16.87 16.94
CA VAL A 168 -1.26 -16.54 15.57
C VAL A 168 -1.78 -17.79 14.90
N HIS A 169 -2.96 -17.71 14.30
CA HIS A 169 -3.65 -18.80 13.61
C HIS A 169 -3.80 -18.45 12.13
N VAL A 170 -3.12 -19.17 11.24
CA VAL A 170 -3.26 -19.03 9.79
C VAL A 170 -4.23 -20.10 9.29
N HIS A 171 -5.33 -19.67 8.71
CA HIS A 171 -6.42 -20.57 8.28
C HIS A 171 -6.17 -21.09 6.85
N GLU A 172 -6.25 -22.40 6.66
CA GLU A 172 -6.20 -23.04 5.35
C GLU A 172 -7.62 -23.15 4.78
N LEU A 173 -8.00 -22.19 3.93
CA LEU A 173 -9.34 -22.10 3.34
C LEU A 173 -9.56 -23.12 2.21
N GLY A 174 -8.49 -23.61 1.56
CA GLY A 174 -8.54 -24.52 0.41
C GLY A 174 -8.99 -25.95 0.70
N PHE A 175 -9.22 -26.28 1.97
CA PHE A 175 -9.63 -27.61 2.39
C PHE A 175 -10.99 -27.57 3.09
N GLY A 176 -12.07 -27.38 2.34
CA GLY A 176 -13.42 -27.20 2.87
C GLY A 176 -14.02 -28.41 3.62
N GLN A 177 -13.39 -29.59 3.57
CA GLN A 177 -13.87 -30.78 4.29
C GLN A 177 -13.60 -30.72 5.79
N ILE A 178 -12.44 -30.17 6.20
CA ILE A 178 -12.01 -30.09 7.59
C ILE A 178 -11.25 -28.78 7.78
N PRO A 179 -11.65 -27.92 8.73
CA PRO A 179 -10.91 -26.70 9.00
C PRO A 179 -9.50 -27.04 9.49
N LYS A 180 -8.48 -26.54 8.79
CA LYS A 180 -7.07 -26.69 9.16
C LYS A 180 -6.48 -25.33 9.49
N VAL A 181 -5.75 -25.26 10.60
CA VAL A 181 -5.17 -24.03 11.12
C VAL A 181 -3.71 -24.28 11.50
N TYR A 182 -2.82 -23.40 11.05
CA TYR A 182 -1.42 -23.38 11.45
C TYR A 182 -1.23 -22.41 12.61
N VAL A 183 -0.68 -22.90 13.72
CA VAL A 183 -0.53 -22.14 14.96
C VAL A 183 0.92 -21.74 15.18
N PHE A 184 1.17 -20.44 15.31
CA PHE A 184 2.49 -19.90 15.62
C PHE A 184 2.49 -19.23 16.99
N LYS A 185 3.59 -19.39 17.73
CA LYS A 185 3.77 -18.77 19.04
C LYS A 185 3.93 -17.25 18.89
N GLY A 186 3.04 -16.49 19.51
CA GLY A 186 3.04 -15.02 19.43
C GLY A 186 4.29 -14.34 20.00
N SER A 187 4.93 -14.98 20.98
CA SER A 187 6.08 -14.41 21.69
C SER A 187 7.41 -14.46 20.91
N LYS A 188 7.48 -15.18 19.78
CA LYS A 188 8.74 -15.45 19.06
C LYS A 188 8.65 -14.93 17.64
N GLU A 189 9.56 -14.04 17.28
CA GLU A 189 9.73 -13.58 15.90
C GLU A 189 10.20 -14.75 15.01
N LEU A 190 9.57 -14.92 13.85
CA LEU A 190 9.91 -15.94 12.86
C LEU A 190 10.36 -15.28 11.56
N THR A 191 11.30 -15.94 10.88
CA THR A 191 11.74 -15.54 9.54
C THR A 191 10.77 -16.06 8.46
N LYS A 192 10.81 -15.46 7.27
CA LYS A 192 10.08 -15.95 6.08
C LYS A 192 10.27 -17.46 5.87
N ASP A 193 11.51 -17.94 5.93
CA ASP A 193 11.83 -19.34 5.72
C ASP A 193 11.19 -20.27 6.76
N GLN A 194 11.21 -19.87 8.03
CA GLN A 194 10.60 -20.66 9.12
C GLN A 194 9.09 -20.74 8.96
N VAL A 195 8.45 -19.63 8.59
CA VAL A 195 7.00 -19.56 8.35
C VAL A 195 6.61 -20.51 7.21
N LEU A 196 7.31 -20.43 6.07
CA LEU A 196 7.01 -21.26 4.89
C LEU A 196 7.31 -22.75 5.11
N GLU A 197 8.39 -23.08 5.83
CA GLU A 197 8.73 -24.45 6.20
C GLU A 197 7.65 -25.07 7.09
N GLN A 198 7.22 -24.37 8.14
CA GLN A 198 6.18 -24.84 9.06
C GLN A 198 4.80 -24.98 8.40
N MET A 199 4.52 -24.21 7.34
CA MET A 199 3.29 -24.32 6.53
C MET A 199 3.42 -25.32 5.37
N ASN A 200 4.52 -26.06 5.29
CA ASN A 200 4.78 -27.09 4.29
C ASN A 200 4.80 -26.58 2.84
N PHE A 201 5.26 -25.34 2.60
CA PHE A 201 5.29 -24.77 1.24
C PHE A 201 6.23 -25.51 0.28
N PHE A 202 7.27 -26.17 0.81
CA PHE A 202 8.34 -26.81 0.01
C PHE A 202 8.35 -28.35 0.07
N MET A 203 7.30 -28.99 0.60
CA MET A 203 7.29 -30.46 0.73
C MET A 203 7.32 -31.21 -0.61
N LYS A 204 6.71 -30.64 -1.68
CA LYS A 204 6.60 -31.30 -2.98
C LYS A 204 7.77 -30.97 -3.94
N LYS A 205 8.50 -29.87 -3.73
CA LYS A 205 9.66 -29.45 -4.54
C LYS A 205 10.70 -28.76 -3.65
N PRO A 206 11.98 -29.16 -3.70
CA PRO A 206 13.02 -28.53 -2.88
C PRO A 206 13.20 -27.05 -3.25
N LYS A 207 13.64 -26.24 -2.28
CA LYS A 207 13.96 -24.82 -2.48
C LYS A 207 14.89 -24.66 -3.70
N PRO A 208 14.68 -23.64 -4.57
CA PRO A 208 15.67 -23.29 -5.58
C PRO A 208 17.01 -23.00 -4.91
N SER A 209 18.11 -23.50 -5.48
CA SER A 209 19.45 -23.15 -4.99
C SER A 209 19.70 -21.66 -5.18
N ALA A 210 20.22 -21.00 -4.14
CA ALA A 210 20.60 -19.59 -4.21
C ALA A 210 21.62 -19.38 -5.34
N GLY A 211 21.24 -18.61 -6.37
CA GLY A 211 22.14 -18.31 -7.50
C GLY A 211 21.48 -18.14 -8.87
N VAL A 212 20.20 -18.50 -9.04
CA VAL A 212 19.46 -18.23 -10.29
C VAL A 212 18.68 -16.93 -10.14
N ILE A 213 18.85 -16.00 -11.09
CA ILE A 213 18.15 -14.72 -11.15
C ILE A 213 16.65 -14.97 -10.99
N ALA A 214 16.09 -14.50 -9.87
CA ALA A 214 14.76 -14.87 -9.39
C ALA A 214 13.66 -14.41 -10.35
N GLY A 215 12.81 -15.35 -10.78
CA GLY A 215 11.51 -15.05 -11.38
C GLY A 215 10.46 -14.74 -10.31
N VAL A 216 9.32 -14.18 -10.73
CA VAL A 216 8.27 -13.56 -9.89
C VAL A 216 7.57 -14.53 -8.89
N ARG A 217 7.89 -15.83 -8.85
CA ARG A 217 7.36 -16.78 -7.85
C ARG A 217 8.42 -17.85 -7.60
N ASP A 218 9.13 -17.78 -6.46
CA ASP A 218 10.19 -18.74 -6.09
C ASP A 218 9.64 -20.17 -5.90
N GLY A 219 9.52 -20.94 -6.98
CA GLY A 219 9.28 -22.40 -6.94
C GLY A 219 7.94 -22.86 -6.33
N LEU A 220 7.08 -21.95 -5.88
CA LEU A 220 5.77 -22.27 -5.31
C LEU A 220 4.75 -22.60 -6.39
N SER A 221 4.06 -23.73 -6.24
CA SER A 221 2.95 -24.09 -7.13
C SER A 221 1.71 -23.27 -6.80
N GLN A 222 0.83 -23.07 -7.80
CA GLN A 222 -0.49 -22.47 -7.57
C GLN A 222 -1.30 -23.26 -6.55
N GLU A 223 -1.20 -24.60 -6.55
CA GLU A 223 -1.83 -25.47 -5.55
C GLU A 223 -1.42 -25.11 -4.12
N THR A 224 -0.13 -24.84 -3.87
CA THR A 224 0.35 -24.50 -2.52
C THR A 224 -0.19 -23.14 -2.07
N ILE A 225 -0.32 -22.18 -2.98
CA ILE A 225 -0.87 -20.85 -2.70
C ILE A 225 -2.38 -20.94 -2.43
N ALA A 226 -3.10 -21.69 -3.26
CA ALA A 226 -4.55 -21.89 -3.20
C ALA A 226 -5.03 -22.53 -1.88
N ARG A 227 -4.12 -23.08 -1.07
CA ARG A 227 -4.42 -23.54 0.29
C ARG A 227 -4.83 -22.38 1.21
N PHE A 228 -4.19 -21.23 1.06
CA PHE A 228 -4.32 -20.09 1.97
C PHE A 228 -4.96 -18.85 1.34
N LEU A 229 -4.86 -18.72 0.01
CA LEU A 229 -5.39 -17.61 -0.76
C LEU A 229 -6.28 -18.14 -1.88
N LEU A 230 -7.58 -17.91 -1.79
CA LEU A 230 -8.57 -18.40 -2.77
C LEU A 230 -9.40 -17.26 -3.33
N PRO A 231 -9.92 -17.37 -4.56
CA PRO A 231 -10.94 -16.46 -5.04
C PRO A 231 -12.10 -16.35 -4.04
N ALA A 232 -12.61 -15.14 -3.81
CA ALA A 232 -13.70 -14.89 -2.87
C ALA A 232 -14.92 -15.78 -3.17
N SER A 233 -15.23 -16.01 -4.45
CA SER A 233 -16.31 -16.90 -4.90
C SER A 233 -16.10 -18.38 -4.54
N GLU A 234 -14.87 -18.82 -4.34
CA GLU A 234 -14.53 -20.20 -4.01
C GLU A 234 -14.47 -20.46 -2.49
N CYS A 235 -14.17 -19.42 -1.69
CA CYS A 235 -13.99 -19.56 -0.25
C CYS A 235 -15.07 -18.92 0.61
N GLU A 236 -16.10 -18.29 0.03
CA GLU A 236 -17.16 -17.59 0.77
C GLU A 236 -17.76 -18.43 1.90
N PHE A 237 -18.16 -19.68 1.61
CA PHE A 237 -18.75 -20.58 2.61
C PHE A 237 -17.76 -20.95 3.72
N ALA A 238 -16.53 -21.32 3.33
CA ALA A 238 -15.50 -21.72 4.30
C ALA A 238 -15.12 -20.54 5.20
N LEU A 239 -14.98 -19.35 4.63
CA LEU A 239 -14.66 -18.13 5.36
C LEU A 239 -15.79 -17.73 6.31
N ASN A 240 -17.04 -17.71 5.85
CA ASN A 240 -18.19 -17.39 6.71
C ASN A 240 -18.37 -18.42 7.84
N SER A 241 -18.13 -19.71 7.58
CA SER A 241 -18.15 -20.74 8.64
C SER A 241 -17.12 -20.45 9.74
N VAL A 242 -15.88 -20.11 9.36
CA VAL A 242 -14.84 -19.73 10.33
C VAL A 242 -15.21 -18.43 11.07
N LEU A 243 -15.77 -17.44 10.38
CA LEU A 243 -16.20 -16.18 10.99
C LEU A 243 -17.36 -16.39 11.98
N GLU A 244 -18.35 -17.22 11.65
CA GLU A 244 -19.47 -17.55 12.54
C GLU A 244 -18.97 -18.25 13.81
N GLU A 245 -18.00 -19.15 13.69
CA GLU A 245 -17.38 -19.88 14.80
C GLU A 245 -16.32 -19.08 15.57
N LEU A 246 -15.93 -17.89 15.11
CA LEU A 246 -14.86 -17.11 15.75
C LEU A 246 -15.19 -16.82 17.22
N GLN A 247 -14.29 -17.11 18.13
CA GLN A 247 -14.49 -16.92 19.57
C GLN A 247 -13.40 -16.03 20.16
N LYS A 248 -13.65 -15.53 21.36
CA LYS A 248 -12.66 -14.84 22.17
C LYS A 248 -11.44 -15.75 22.38
N ASP A 249 -10.25 -15.15 22.42
CA ASP A 249 -9.00 -15.86 22.76
C ASP A 249 -9.23 -16.68 24.05
N PRO A 250 -9.00 -18.00 24.02
CA PRO A 250 -9.40 -18.89 25.11
C PRO A 250 -8.53 -18.75 26.36
N TRP A 251 -7.44 -17.99 26.27
CA TRP A 251 -6.50 -17.82 27.37
C TRP A 251 -7.08 -16.88 28.44
N PRO A 252 -7.13 -17.32 29.71
CA PRO A 252 -7.70 -16.50 30.77
C PRO A 252 -6.86 -15.25 31.01
N VAL A 253 -7.53 -14.15 31.30
CA VAL A 253 -6.92 -12.85 31.60
C VAL A 253 -7.28 -12.50 33.04
N SER A 254 -6.26 -12.33 33.90
CA SER A 254 -6.48 -11.91 35.28
C SER A 254 -6.92 -10.44 35.34
N ALA A 255 -7.63 -10.05 36.40
CA ALA A 255 -8.21 -8.70 36.51
C ALA A 255 -7.17 -7.56 36.54
N ASP A 256 -5.95 -7.87 36.96
CA ASP A 256 -4.79 -6.97 37.02
C ASP A 256 -3.95 -6.98 35.73
N GLN A 257 -4.38 -7.75 34.71
CA GLN A 257 -3.66 -7.88 33.45
C GLN A 257 -4.51 -7.53 32.23
N ARG A 258 -3.82 -7.07 31.19
CA ARG A 258 -4.31 -7.00 29.82
C ARG A 258 -4.21 -8.37 29.16
N ALA A 259 -5.04 -8.61 28.16
CA ALA A 259 -4.95 -9.79 27.33
C ALA A 259 -3.57 -9.91 26.67
N THR A 260 -3.10 -11.14 26.48
CA THR A 260 -1.84 -11.42 25.78
C THR A 260 -2.08 -11.29 24.27
N ARG A 261 -1.53 -10.23 23.66
CA ARG A 261 -1.84 -9.87 22.27
C ARG A 261 -0.59 -9.72 21.42
N CYS A 262 -0.44 -10.60 20.44
CA CYS A 262 0.73 -10.69 19.57
C CYS A 262 0.56 -10.05 18.18
N THR A 263 0.00 -8.83 18.11
CA THR A 263 -0.30 -8.12 16.85
C THR A 263 0.90 -8.04 15.91
N GLY A 264 2.09 -7.67 16.41
CA GLY A 264 3.27 -7.56 15.56
C GLY A 264 3.67 -8.89 14.92
N MET A 265 3.54 -10.00 15.65
CA MET A 265 3.79 -11.33 15.11
C MET A 265 2.76 -11.73 14.05
N ALA A 266 1.48 -11.45 14.27
CA ALA A 266 0.41 -11.72 13.30
C ALA A 266 0.66 -10.99 11.97
N LEU A 267 1.02 -9.70 12.04
CA LEU A 267 1.35 -8.89 10.87
C LEU A 267 2.62 -9.38 10.14
N SER A 268 3.62 -9.82 10.89
CA SER A 268 4.84 -10.40 10.32
C SER A 268 4.55 -11.70 9.56
N VAL A 269 3.72 -12.59 10.12
CA VAL A 269 3.30 -13.83 9.45
C VAL A 269 2.50 -13.52 8.18
N ALA A 270 1.58 -12.56 8.23
CA ALA A 270 0.82 -12.10 7.06
C ALA A 270 1.74 -11.59 5.95
N ALA A 271 2.70 -10.72 6.28
CA ALA A 271 3.68 -10.18 5.33
C ALA A 271 4.59 -11.27 4.73
N HIS A 272 5.03 -12.23 5.53
CA HIS A 272 5.85 -13.35 5.03
C HIS A 272 5.08 -14.28 4.09
N LEU A 273 3.82 -14.59 4.42
CA LEU A 273 2.93 -15.41 3.60
C LEU A 273 2.65 -14.73 2.25
N LEU A 274 2.18 -13.47 2.27
CA LEU A 274 1.90 -12.72 1.04
C LEU A 274 3.16 -12.49 0.22
N GLY A 275 4.27 -12.16 0.86
CA GLY A 275 5.58 -11.97 0.21
C GLY A 275 6.16 -13.24 -0.43
N ALA A 276 5.59 -14.41 -0.15
CA ALA A 276 5.89 -15.66 -0.84
C ALA A 276 4.88 -15.94 -1.95
N CYS A 277 3.58 -15.77 -1.67
CA CYS A 277 2.51 -16.12 -2.59
C CYS A 277 2.36 -15.15 -3.77
N VAL A 278 2.48 -13.84 -3.51
CA VAL A 278 2.16 -12.76 -4.46
C VAL A 278 3.19 -11.61 -4.40
N PRO A 279 4.50 -11.90 -4.54
CA PRO A 279 5.51 -10.84 -4.48
C PRO A 279 5.40 -9.90 -5.69
N GLY A 280 5.53 -8.59 -5.46
CA GLY A 280 5.47 -7.57 -6.51
C GLY A 280 4.08 -7.37 -7.12
N SER A 281 3.05 -7.99 -6.53
CA SER A 281 1.64 -7.82 -6.89
C SER A 281 0.90 -7.08 -5.78
N GLY A 282 -0.21 -6.42 -6.11
CA GLY A 282 -1.01 -5.69 -5.11
C GLY A 282 -1.66 -6.63 -4.10
N ALA A 283 -1.33 -6.48 -2.82
CA ALA A 283 -1.98 -7.17 -1.72
C ALA A 283 -2.21 -6.23 -0.53
N ARG A 284 -3.34 -6.38 0.15
CA ARG A 284 -3.76 -5.58 1.31
C ARG A 284 -3.89 -6.46 2.54
N ILE A 285 -3.12 -6.15 3.58
CA ILE A 285 -3.28 -6.70 4.93
C ILE A 285 -4.23 -5.78 5.67
N MET A 286 -5.40 -6.29 6.08
CA MET A 286 -6.40 -5.54 6.83
C MET A 286 -6.39 -6.01 8.29
N ALA A 287 -5.78 -5.21 9.16
CA ALA A 287 -5.62 -5.56 10.57
C ALA A 287 -6.77 -4.99 11.40
N PHE A 288 -7.53 -5.86 12.07
CA PHE A 288 -8.60 -5.47 12.99
C PHE A 288 -8.12 -5.70 14.42
N VAL A 289 -7.95 -4.62 15.17
CA VAL A 289 -7.34 -4.66 16.51
C VAL A 289 -8.23 -3.99 17.55
N GLY A 290 -8.54 -4.70 18.65
CA GLY A 290 -9.30 -4.15 19.77
C GLY A 290 -8.48 -3.68 20.98
N GLY A 291 -7.29 -3.12 20.80
CA GLY A 291 -6.33 -2.87 21.90
C GLY A 291 -4.85 -3.01 21.51
N PRO A 292 -3.93 -2.62 22.42
CA PRO A 292 -2.49 -2.59 22.15
C PRO A 292 -1.85 -3.98 22.15
N SER A 293 -0.79 -4.15 21.37
CA SER A 293 0.04 -5.37 21.44
C SER A 293 0.78 -5.43 22.78
N THR A 294 0.68 -6.55 23.48
CA THR A 294 1.28 -6.75 24.82
C THR A 294 2.35 -7.84 24.86
N GLU A 295 2.50 -8.60 23.78
CA GLU A 295 3.46 -9.70 23.69
C GLU A 295 4.06 -9.82 22.28
N GLY A 296 5.29 -10.33 22.23
CA GLY A 296 5.98 -10.60 20.98
C GLY A 296 6.72 -9.39 20.40
N PRO A 297 7.24 -9.51 19.18
CA PRO A 297 7.84 -8.38 18.48
C PRO A 297 6.79 -7.29 18.24
N GLY A 298 7.17 -6.03 18.47
CA GLY A 298 6.24 -4.90 18.33
C GLY A 298 5.33 -4.63 19.53
N ALA A 299 5.55 -5.28 20.68
CA ALA A 299 4.79 -4.99 21.91
C ALA A 299 4.85 -3.49 22.28
N ILE A 300 3.71 -2.91 22.63
CA ILE A 300 3.46 -1.48 22.87
C ILE A 300 3.46 -1.15 24.37
N VAL A 301 2.95 -2.09 25.17
CA VAL A 301 2.83 -1.95 26.62
C VAL A 301 2.95 -3.33 27.25
N SER A 302 3.24 -3.41 28.55
CA SER A 302 3.22 -4.68 29.26
C SER A 302 1.78 -5.19 29.48
N LYS A 303 1.70 -6.44 29.94
CA LYS A 303 0.43 -7.03 30.38
C LYS A 303 -0.08 -6.42 31.69
N ILE A 304 0.73 -5.74 32.48
CA ILE A 304 0.35 -5.27 33.81
C ILE A 304 -0.54 -4.03 33.68
N MET A 305 -1.80 -4.10 34.14
CA MET A 305 -2.80 -3.04 33.94
C MET A 305 -2.43 -1.73 34.66
N SER A 306 -1.74 -1.82 35.80
CA SER A 306 -1.27 -0.65 36.55
C SER A 306 -0.17 0.14 35.83
N GLU A 307 0.52 -0.47 34.86
CA GLU A 307 1.45 0.23 33.98
C GLU A 307 0.64 0.89 32.84
N PRO A 308 0.59 2.24 32.77
CA PRO A 308 -0.20 2.92 31.76
C PRO A 308 0.43 2.77 30.37
N ILE A 309 -0.40 2.89 29.34
CA ILE A 309 0.09 3.07 27.97
C ILE A 309 0.74 4.45 27.89
N ARG A 310 1.94 4.51 27.28
CA ARG A 310 2.71 5.76 27.11
C ARG A 310 1.86 6.94 26.60
N SER A 311 2.13 8.11 27.15
CA SER A 311 1.59 9.41 26.75
C SER A 311 2.61 10.24 25.97
N HIS A 312 2.20 11.38 25.40
CA HIS A 312 3.15 12.34 24.80
C HIS A 312 4.23 12.80 25.78
N LYS A 313 3.87 13.03 27.05
CA LYS A 313 4.83 13.42 28.09
C LYS A 313 5.89 12.35 28.34
N ASP A 314 5.52 11.08 28.24
CA ASP A 314 6.47 9.97 28.42
C ASP A 314 7.41 9.87 27.23
N LEU A 315 6.92 10.13 26.01
CA LEU A 315 7.76 10.20 24.80
C LEU A 315 8.73 11.37 24.87
N ASP A 316 8.26 12.56 25.28
CA ASP A 316 9.10 13.76 25.40
C ASP A 316 10.22 13.59 26.43
N LYS A 317 9.97 12.80 27.48
CA LYS A 317 10.94 12.49 28.53
C LYS A 317 11.75 11.23 28.28
N ASP A 318 11.54 10.56 27.15
CA ASP A 318 12.13 9.27 26.80
C ASP A 318 11.93 8.18 27.88
N SER A 319 10.77 8.21 28.54
CA SER A 319 10.39 7.29 29.62
C SER A 319 9.41 6.20 29.17
N ALA A 320 9.30 5.95 27.86
CA ALA A 320 8.42 4.93 27.26
C ALA A 320 9.23 3.67 26.85
N PRO A 321 9.33 2.64 27.72
CA PRO A 321 10.29 1.55 27.54
C PRO A 321 10.08 0.67 26.29
N TYR A 322 8.85 0.61 25.79
CA TYR A 322 8.47 -0.20 24.63
C TYR A 322 8.61 0.53 23.29
N TYR A 323 8.59 1.87 23.30
CA TYR A 323 8.37 2.69 22.11
C TYR A 323 9.43 2.47 21.02
N HIS A 324 10.71 2.67 21.34
CA HIS A 324 11.79 2.57 20.35
C HIS A 324 11.92 1.16 19.76
N LYS A 325 11.73 0.12 20.56
CA LYS A 325 11.77 -1.27 20.10
C LYS A 325 10.62 -1.58 19.15
N ALA A 326 9.42 -1.11 19.46
CA ALA A 326 8.24 -1.28 18.61
C ALA A 326 8.36 -0.48 17.30
N VAL A 327 8.75 0.80 17.35
CA VAL A 327 8.99 1.62 16.15
C VAL A 327 10.03 0.98 15.24
N LYS A 328 11.12 0.43 15.80
CA LYS A 328 12.15 -0.28 15.01
C LYS A 328 11.57 -1.51 14.32
N PHE A 329 10.76 -2.31 15.02
CA PHE A 329 10.11 -3.49 14.46
C PHE A 329 9.16 -3.12 13.32
N TYR A 330 8.23 -2.20 13.53
CA TYR A 330 7.28 -1.77 12.50
C TYR A 330 7.97 -1.03 11.35
N GLY A 331 9.09 -0.35 11.60
CA GLY A 331 9.95 0.19 10.54
C GLY A 331 10.61 -0.89 9.68
N GLY A 332 10.94 -2.05 10.26
CA GLY A 332 11.39 -3.24 9.51
C GLY A 332 10.28 -3.86 8.67
N LEU A 333 9.11 -4.06 9.28
CA LEU A 333 7.91 -4.55 8.58
C LEU A 333 7.51 -3.64 7.41
N SER A 334 7.56 -2.32 7.62
CA SER A 334 7.30 -1.31 6.59
C SER A 334 8.19 -1.50 5.36
N LYS A 335 9.52 -1.66 5.55
CA LYS A 335 10.46 -1.90 4.45
C LYS A 335 10.15 -3.19 3.71
N LEU A 336 9.78 -4.24 4.43
CA LEU A 336 9.40 -5.53 3.85
C LEU A 336 8.16 -5.39 2.95
N LEU A 337 7.09 -4.76 3.45
CA LEU A 337 5.85 -4.54 2.71
C LEU A 337 6.07 -3.64 1.48
N VAL A 338 6.83 -2.55 1.63
CA VAL A 338 7.19 -1.66 0.52
C VAL A 338 7.91 -2.40 -0.59
N HIS A 339 8.91 -3.21 -0.24
CA HIS A 339 9.65 -4.01 -1.20
C HIS A 339 8.76 -5.02 -1.94
N GLN A 340 7.76 -5.59 -1.25
CA GLN A 340 6.82 -6.54 -1.81
C GLN A 340 5.69 -5.89 -2.62
N GLY A 341 5.46 -4.58 -2.47
CA GLY A 341 4.33 -3.87 -3.07
C GLY A 341 3.02 -4.07 -2.31
N HIS A 342 3.08 -4.41 -1.02
CA HIS A 342 1.92 -4.72 -0.18
C HIS A 342 1.55 -3.55 0.72
N VAL A 343 0.28 -3.51 1.11
CA VAL A 343 -0.36 -2.46 1.91
C VAL A 343 -0.75 -2.99 3.28
N LEU A 344 -0.62 -2.17 4.32
CA LEU A 344 -1.13 -2.45 5.66
C LEU A 344 -2.19 -1.43 6.05
N ASP A 345 -3.44 -1.86 6.13
CA ASP A 345 -4.55 -1.11 6.71
C ASP A 345 -4.72 -1.48 8.21
N LEU A 346 -5.08 -0.50 9.04
CA LEU A 346 -5.29 -0.65 10.47
C LEU A 346 -6.69 -0.15 10.88
N PHE A 347 -7.56 -1.08 11.24
CA PHE A 347 -8.87 -0.82 11.83
C PHE A 347 -8.80 -1.08 13.33
N ALA A 348 -8.74 -0.01 14.10
CA ALA A 348 -8.52 -0.05 15.53
C ALA A 348 -9.75 0.44 16.28
N CYS A 349 -10.42 -0.47 16.99
CA CYS A 349 -11.60 -0.17 17.78
C CYS A 349 -11.38 -0.52 19.25
N ALA A 350 -11.03 0.46 20.07
CA ALA A 350 -10.80 0.25 21.49
C ALA A 350 -11.02 1.56 22.28
N LEU A 351 -11.35 1.42 23.56
CA LEU A 351 -11.52 2.58 24.46
C LEU A 351 -10.20 3.24 24.87
N ASP A 352 -9.08 2.53 24.75
CA ASP A 352 -7.74 3.02 25.06
C ASP A 352 -6.83 2.91 23.82
N GLN A 353 -5.61 3.42 23.90
CA GLN A 353 -4.67 3.47 22.79
C GLN A 353 -4.25 2.07 22.30
N VAL A 354 -4.20 1.88 20.98
CA VAL A 354 -3.82 0.59 20.36
C VAL A 354 -2.36 0.51 19.89
N GLY A 355 -1.59 1.59 20.02
CA GLY A 355 -0.22 1.67 19.49
C GLY A 355 -0.09 2.20 18.06
N VAL A 356 -1.03 3.06 17.60
CA VAL A 356 -0.96 3.68 16.26
C VAL A 356 0.36 4.42 16.05
N ALA A 357 0.91 5.07 17.07
CA ALA A 357 2.15 5.84 16.97
C ALA A 357 3.35 4.98 16.51
N GLU A 358 3.39 3.71 16.91
CA GLU A 358 4.43 2.75 16.55
C GLU A 358 4.16 2.10 15.20
N VAL A 359 2.90 1.77 14.91
CA VAL A 359 2.47 1.07 13.67
C VAL A 359 2.43 2.03 12.47
N LYS A 360 2.22 3.33 12.72
CA LYS A 360 2.12 4.43 11.75
C LYS A 360 3.08 4.29 10.57
N ILE A 361 4.36 4.02 10.82
CA ILE A 361 5.39 3.97 9.78
C ILE A 361 5.14 2.85 8.74
N ALA A 362 4.52 1.75 9.13
CA ALA A 362 4.16 0.66 8.23
C ALA A 362 2.93 1.02 7.39
N VAL A 363 1.94 1.67 8.00
CA VAL A 363 0.72 2.09 7.30
C VAL A 363 1.02 3.23 6.31
N GLU A 364 1.64 4.32 6.78
CA GLU A 364 1.91 5.51 5.96
C GLU A 364 2.81 5.21 4.76
N ARG A 365 3.90 4.46 4.94
CA ARG A 365 4.83 4.16 3.83
C ARG A 365 4.25 3.23 2.78
N THR A 366 3.22 2.46 3.14
CA THR A 366 2.55 1.55 2.22
C THR A 366 1.26 2.14 1.63
N GLY A 367 0.82 3.31 2.08
CA GLY A 367 -0.44 3.93 1.64
C GLY A 367 -1.67 3.16 2.13
N GLY A 368 -1.58 2.59 3.32
CA GLY A 368 -2.72 1.95 3.97
C GLY A 368 -3.60 2.93 4.74
N LEU A 369 -4.79 2.45 5.09
CA LEU A 369 -5.81 3.20 5.82
C LEU A 369 -5.62 3.06 7.33
N VAL A 370 -5.98 4.10 8.08
CA VAL A 370 -6.14 4.03 9.54
C VAL A 370 -7.55 4.45 9.89
N VAL A 371 -8.31 3.55 10.52
CA VAL A 371 -9.63 3.85 11.07
C VAL A 371 -9.58 3.66 12.58
N LEU A 372 -9.86 4.72 13.33
CA LEU A 372 -9.93 4.69 14.78
C LEU A 372 -11.38 4.88 15.22
N ALA A 373 -11.86 3.97 16.07
CA ALA A 373 -13.13 4.09 16.75
C ALA A 373 -13.02 3.51 18.17
N GLU A 374 -14.08 3.63 18.95
CA GLU A 374 -14.17 3.03 20.29
C GLU A 374 -14.68 1.59 20.25
N SER A 375 -15.48 1.26 19.23
CA SER A 375 -16.16 -0.03 19.06
C SER A 375 -16.32 -0.36 17.57
N PHE A 376 -16.21 -1.65 17.23
CA PHE A 376 -16.57 -2.20 15.92
C PHE A 376 -18.09 -2.10 15.65
N GLY A 377 -18.88 -1.80 16.68
CA GLY A 377 -20.31 -1.50 16.57
C GLY A 377 -20.60 -0.13 15.94
N HIS A 378 -19.66 0.81 15.98
CA HIS A 378 -19.86 2.19 15.54
C HIS A 378 -19.93 2.34 14.02
N SER A 379 -20.75 3.30 13.55
CA SER A 379 -20.87 3.64 12.13
C SER A 379 -19.54 4.09 11.52
N VAL A 380 -18.71 4.80 12.30
CA VAL A 380 -17.36 5.21 11.87
C VAL A 380 -16.56 4.03 11.36
N PHE A 381 -16.54 2.90 12.08
CA PHE A 381 -15.89 1.68 11.60
C PHE A 381 -16.67 1.03 10.46
N LYS A 382 -17.96 0.74 10.67
CA LYS A 382 -18.78 -0.03 9.72
C LYS A 382 -18.84 0.61 8.34
N ASP A 383 -19.06 1.91 8.28
CA ASP A 383 -19.18 2.64 7.02
C ASP A 383 -17.82 2.83 6.34
N SER A 384 -16.76 3.13 7.12
CA SER A 384 -15.41 3.24 6.55
C SER A 384 -14.92 1.92 5.97
N PHE A 385 -15.15 0.81 6.68
CA PHE A 385 -14.77 -0.51 6.21
C PHE A 385 -15.60 -0.93 4.98
N ARG A 386 -16.90 -0.63 4.96
CA ARG A 386 -17.76 -0.92 3.81
C ARG A 386 -17.31 -0.18 2.54
N ARG A 387 -16.92 1.10 2.65
CA ARG A 387 -16.50 1.94 1.52
C ARG A 387 -15.31 1.39 0.73
N ILE A 388 -14.48 0.57 1.36
CA ILE A 388 -13.32 -0.08 0.73
C ILE A 388 -13.73 -0.99 -0.43
N PHE A 389 -14.90 -1.63 -0.31
CA PHE A 389 -15.40 -2.61 -1.28
C PHE A 389 -16.66 -2.13 -2.02
N GLN A 390 -17.18 -0.94 -1.69
CA GLN A 390 -18.35 -0.40 -2.37
C GLN A 390 -17.99 0.12 -3.76
N SER A 391 -18.87 -0.16 -4.72
CA SER A 391 -18.90 0.48 -6.02
C SER A 391 -19.90 1.64 -6.02
N GLY A 392 -19.66 2.67 -6.85
CA GLY A 392 -20.54 3.83 -7.02
C GLY A 392 -19.96 5.13 -6.45
N ASP A 393 -20.81 6.00 -5.91
CA ASP A 393 -20.47 7.38 -5.50
C ASP A 393 -19.40 7.46 -4.39
N TYR A 394 -19.15 6.37 -3.68
CA TYR A 394 -18.16 6.27 -2.60
C TYR A 394 -17.07 5.22 -2.87
N ASP A 395 -16.92 4.80 -4.13
CA ASP A 395 -15.83 3.90 -4.54
C ASP A 395 -14.47 4.56 -4.31
N LEU A 396 -13.68 3.99 -3.38
CA LEU A 396 -12.32 4.45 -3.14
C LEU A 396 -11.39 4.21 -4.34
N GLY A 397 -11.79 3.38 -5.32
CA GLY A 397 -11.00 3.15 -6.53
C GLY A 397 -9.60 2.64 -6.24
N LEU A 398 -9.51 1.69 -5.30
CA LEU A 398 -8.25 1.21 -4.78
C LEU A 398 -7.34 0.71 -5.90
N SER A 399 -6.16 1.32 -5.98
CA SER A 399 -5.10 0.93 -6.88
C SER A 399 -3.90 0.45 -6.07
N SER A 400 -3.02 -0.33 -6.70
CA SER A 400 -1.90 -0.94 -6.00
C SER A 400 -0.63 -0.95 -6.83
N ASN A 401 0.50 -1.09 -6.13
CA ASN A 401 1.81 -1.32 -6.71
C ASN A 401 2.34 -0.18 -7.61
N GLY A 402 1.82 1.04 -7.46
CA GLY A 402 2.17 2.21 -8.26
C GLY A 402 3.62 2.67 -8.08
N VAL A 403 4.14 3.34 -9.11
CA VAL A 403 5.43 4.03 -9.10
C VAL A 403 5.20 5.47 -9.53
N PHE A 404 5.50 6.41 -8.65
CA PHE A 404 5.44 7.84 -8.92
C PHE A 404 6.84 8.33 -9.29
N GLU A 405 7.00 8.89 -10.49
CA GLU A 405 8.27 9.42 -10.98
C GLU A 405 8.12 10.87 -11.43
N VAL A 406 9.01 11.74 -10.95
CA VAL A 406 9.03 13.16 -11.31
C VAL A 406 10.23 13.45 -12.20
N ASN A 407 9.95 13.96 -13.41
CA ASN A 407 10.95 14.50 -14.32
C ASN A 407 10.74 16.02 -14.45
N CYS A 408 11.83 16.78 -14.50
CA CYS A 408 11.78 18.24 -14.59
C CYS A 408 12.93 18.80 -15.44
N SER A 409 12.83 20.08 -15.81
CA SER A 409 13.88 20.81 -16.53
C SER A 409 15.18 20.89 -15.72
N LYS A 410 16.31 21.06 -16.40
CA LYS A 410 17.65 20.98 -15.76
C LYS A 410 17.87 21.97 -14.62
N ASP A 411 17.19 23.12 -14.68
CA ASP A 411 17.28 24.22 -13.70
C ASP A 411 16.41 23.99 -12.46
N VAL A 412 15.56 22.96 -12.47
CA VAL A 412 14.73 22.53 -11.35
C VAL A 412 15.34 21.27 -10.73
N LYS A 413 15.26 21.15 -9.40
CA LYS A 413 15.68 19.97 -8.66
C LYS A 413 14.57 19.49 -7.74
N VAL A 414 14.48 18.18 -7.56
CA VAL A 414 13.50 17.52 -6.70
C VAL A 414 14.07 17.42 -5.28
N GLN A 415 13.44 18.12 -4.34
CA GLN A 415 13.80 18.07 -2.91
C GLN A 415 13.26 16.83 -2.20
N GLY A 416 12.08 16.37 -2.61
CA GLY A 416 11.47 15.14 -2.12
C GLY A 416 9.95 15.17 -2.19
N VAL A 417 9.32 14.19 -1.55
CA VAL A 417 7.87 14.07 -1.40
C VAL A 417 7.50 13.95 0.07
N ILE A 418 6.38 14.57 0.45
CA ILE A 418 5.68 14.33 1.71
C ILE A 418 4.34 13.69 1.34
N GLY A 419 4.14 12.44 1.75
CA GLY A 419 2.93 11.68 1.42
C GLY A 419 3.11 10.18 1.63
N PRO A 420 2.04 9.40 1.37
CA PRO A 420 1.99 7.96 1.57
C PRO A 420 2.74 7.19 0.49
N CYS A 421 4.08 7.23 0.54
CA CYS A 421 4.94 6.55 -0.40
C CYS A 421 6.22 6.06 0.27
N ALA A 422 7.10 5.42 -0.51
CA ALA A 422 8.44 5.06 -0.08
C ALA A 422 9.46 5.37 -1.18
N SER A 423 10.62 5.94 -0.82
CA SER A 423 11.70 6.20 -1.78
C SER A 423 12.14 4.93 -2.51
N LEU A 424 12.27 5.00 -3.85
CA LEU A 424 12.94 3.98 -4.67
C LEU A 424 14.44 4.22 -4.82
N GLU A 425 14.99 5.22 -4.12
CA GLU A 425 16.41 5.54 -4.12
C GLU A 425 17.01 5.79 -5.52
N LYS A 426 16.19 6.25 -6.46
CA LYS A 426 16.59 6.59 -7.83
C LYS A 426 17.41 7.88 -7.83
N LYS A 427 18.73 7.74 -7.66
CA LYS A 427 19.69 8.85 -7.73
C LYS A 427 19.79 9.39 -9.15
N GLY A 428 20.12 10.66 -9.26
CA GLY A 428 20.36 11.29 -10.55
C GLY A 428 20.57 12.79 -10.45
N PRO A 429 20.90 13.45 -11.57
CA PRO A 429 21.20 14.88 -11.60
C PRO A 429 20.00 15.77 -11.26
N LEU A 430 18.78 15.22 -11.23
CA LEU A 430 17.56 15.93 -10.85
C LEU A 430 17.33 15.93 -9.33
N CYS A 431 18.06 15.13 -8.55
CA CYS A 431 17.97 15.16 -7.09
C CYS A 431 18.59 16.44 -6.54
N SER A 432 17.89 17.11 -5.63
CA SER A 432 18.43 18.23 -4.86
C SER A 432 19.35 17.74 -3.74
N GLU A 433 20.35 18.55 -3.39
CA GLU A 433 21.15 18.35 -2.17
C GLU A 433 20.34 18.69 -0.91
N THR A 434 19.43 19.66 -1.02
CA THR A 434 18.43 19.97 0.02
C THR A 434 17.31 18.94 -0.04
N VAL A 435 17.08 18.26 1.08
CA VAL A 435 16.11 17.16 1.21
C VAL A 435 14.90 17.62 2.02
N VAL A 436 13.71 17.34 1.51
CA VAL A 436 12.43 17.57 2.21
C VAL A 436 11.63 16.28 2.19
N GLY A 437 11.18 15.81 3.36
CA GLY A 437 10.45 14.54 3.47
C GLY A 437 11.26 13.36 2.94
N GLN A 438 10.67 12.59 2.03
CA GLN A 438 11.31 11.47 1.35
C GLN A 438 12.06 11.96 0.10
N GLY A 439 13.25 12.52 0.29
CA GLY A 439 14.07 13.05 -0.81
C GLY A 439 15.21 12.15 -1.25
N ASN A 440 16.23 12.75 -1.88
CA ASN A 440 17.36 12.06 -2.51
C ASN A 440 16.94 10.98 -3.52
N THR A 441 15.81 11.18 -4.19
CA THR A 441 15.26 10.31 -5.23
C THR A 441 14.38 11.16 -6.15
N THR A 442 14.10 10.64 -7.35
CA THR A 442 13.08 11.17 -8.27
C THR A 442 11.92 10.21 -8.49
N ALA A 443 11.95 9.06 -7.80
CA ALA A 443 10.93 8.04 -7.91
C ALA A 443 10.58 7.46 -6.54
N TRP A 444 9.30 7.16 -6.35
CA TRP A 444 8.73 6.59 -5.13
C TRP A 444 7.78 5.46 -5.45
N LYS A 445 7.75 4.46 -4.57
CA LYS A 445 6.77 3.39 -4.55
C LYS A 445 5.52 3.87 -3.83
N MET A 446 4.36 3.60 -4.40
CA MET A 446 3.05 3.79 -3.77
C MET A 446 2.36 2.43 -3.75
N CYS A 447 2.46 1.69 -2.63
CA CYS A 447 1.93 0.32 -2.60
C CYS A 447 0.40 0.29 -2.70
N GLY A 448 -0.27 1.22 -2.02
CA GLY A 448 -1.70 1.47 -2.11
C GLY A 448 -1.96 2.93 -2.50
N LEU A 449 -2.96 3.12 -3.35
CA LEU A 449 -3.50 4.43 -3.73
C LEU A 449 -5.02 4.33 -3.79
N ASP A 450 -5.70 5.46 -3.65
CA ASP A 450 -7.13 5.60 -3.84
C ASP A 450 -7.44 6.81 -4.75
N LYS A 451 -8.68 6.85 -5.24
CA LYS A 451 -9.29 8.05 -5.81
C LYS A 451 -9.60 8.98 -4.63
N ALA A 452 -9.08 10.20 -4.69
CA ALA A 452 -9.18 11.19 -3.61
C ALA A 452 -10.62 11.53 -3.20
#